data_AF-A0A534V1C7-F1
#
_entry.id   AF-A0A534V1C7-F1
#
_cell.length_a   1.000
_cell.length_b   1.000
_cell.length_c   1.000
_cell.angle_alpha   90.00
_cell.angle_beta   90.00
_cell.angle_gamma   90.00
#
_symmetry.space_group_name_H-M   'P 1'
#
loop_
_entity.id
_entity.type
_entity.pdbx_description
1 polymer ?
#
loop_
_entity_poly.entity_id
_entity_poly.type
_entity_poly.pdbx_seq_one_letter_code
_entity_poly.pdbx_strand_id
1 'polypeptide(L)' 'MDSWTFGWTLALIGMTGTMLVLWILSLLILLLKKIFPYQPEESAAKKG' A
#
# COMPACT_ATOMS: atom_id res chain seq x y z
N MET A 1 -25.95 8.00 -16.38
CA MET A 1 -24.55 7.66 -16.74
C MET A 1 -24.62 6.35 -17.46
N ASP A 2 -24.21 6.30 -18.72
CA ASP A 2 -24.20 5.07 -19.50
C ASP A 2 -23.39 4.00 -18.75
N SER A 3 -23.95 2.79 -18.62
CA SER A 3 -23.38 1.66 -17.88
C SER A 3 -21.94 1.34 -18.32
N TRP A 4 -21.60 1.66 -19.56
CA TRP A 4 -20.26 1.60 -20.11
C TRP A 4 -19.24 2.48 -19.37
N THR A 5 -19.57 3.75 -19.16
CA THR A 5 -18.71 4.73 -18.47
C THR A 5 -18.54 4.37 -16.99
N PHE A 6 -19.59 3.79 -16.40
CA PHE A 6 -19.55 3.29 -15.03
C PHE A 6 -18.60 2.09 -14.88
N GLY A 7 -18.65 1.13 -15.82
CA GLY A 7 -17.73 -0.01 -15.86
C GLY A 7 -16.27 0.42 -16.02
N TRP A 8 -16.00 1.39 -16.89
CA TRP A 8 -14.65 1.97 -17.05
C TRP A 8 -14.15 2.66 -15.79
N THR A 9 -15.02 3.41 -15.12
CA THR A 9 -14.67 4.10 -13.86
C THR A 9 -14.32 3.09 -12.78
N LEU A 10 -15.13 2.04 -12.61
CA LEU A 10 -14.86 0.96 -11.65
C LEU A 10 -13.61 0.16 -12.00
N ALA A 11 -13.34 -0.12 -13.28
CA ALA A 11 -12.13 -0.81 -13.70
C ALA A 11 -10.87 0.03 -13.44
N LEU A 12 -10.92 1.32 -13.75
CA LEU A 12 -9.82 2.25 -13.53
C LEU A 12 -9.56 2.45 -12.03
N ILE A 13 -10.63 2.63 -11.24
CA ILE A 13 -10.55 2.73 -9.77
C ILE A 13 -10.12 1.41 -9.14
N GLY A 14 -10.54 0.26 -9.66
CA GLY A 14 -10.15 -1.04 -9.13
C GLY A 14 -8.65 -1.32 -9.33
N MET A 15 -8.16 -1.11 -10.55
CA MET A 15 -6.73 -1.30 -10.86
C MET A 15 -5.85 -0.23 -10.19
N THR A 16 -6.24 1.04 -10.28
CA THR A 16 -5.48 2.14 -9.65
C THR A 16 -5.57 2.05 -8.13
N GLY A 17 -6.75 1.77 -7.59
CA GLY A 17 -7.00 1.64 -6.16
C GLY A 17 -6.15 0.55 -5.52
N THR A 18 -5.92 -0.57 -6.21
CA THR A 18 -5.06 -1.64 -5.69
C THR A 18 -3.59 -1.18 -5.58
N MET A 19 -3.03 -0.57 -6.64
CA MET A 19 -1.65 -0.03 -6.57
C MET A 19 -1.52 1.07 -5.51
N LEU A 20 -2.53 1.94 -5.43
CA LEU A 20 -2.53 3.09 -4.51
C LEU A 20 -2.62 2.63 -3.05
N VAL A 21 -3.45 1.63 -2.75
CA VAL A 21 -3.55 1.01 -1.42
C VAL A 21 -2.23 0.37 -0.99
N LEU A 22 -1.58 -0.40 -1.87
CA LEU A 22 -0.29 -1.01 -1.56
C LEU A 22 0.79 0.05 -1.27
N TRP A 23 0.77 1.14 -2.03
CA TRP A 23 1.69 2.25 -1.84
C TRP A 23 1.45 2.99 -0.52
N ILE A 24 0.19 3.25 -0.17
CA ILE A 24 -0.20 3.83 1.12
C ILE A 24 0.21 2.90 2.27
N LEU A 25 -0.07 1.60 2.18
CA LEU A 25 0.31 0.64 3.23
C LEU A 25 1.82 0.64 3.47
N SER A 26 2.61 0.65 2.40
CA SER A 26 4.07 0.73 2.47
C SER A 26 4.54 2.00 3.18
N LEU A 27 3.96 3.16 2.82
CA LEU A 27 4.21 4.42 3.51
C LEU A 27 3.80 4.37 4.99
N LEU A 28 2.66 3.74 5.30
CA LEU A 28 2.14 3.60 6.65
C LEU A 28 3.09 2.75 7.51
N ILE A 29 3.65 1.67 6.97
CA ILE A 29 4.65 0.83 7.65
C ILE A 29 5.94 1.61 7.90
N LEU A 30 6.42 2.39 6.92
CA LEU A 30 7.60 3.25 7.09
C LEU A 30 7.37 4.35 8.13
N LEU A 31 6.19 4.95 8.11
CA LEU A 31 5.79 5.98 9.06
C LEU A 31 5.65 5.39 10.47
N LEU A 32 5.04 4.21 10.60
CA LEU A 32 4.94 3.49 11.85
C LEU A 32 6.32 3.11 12.38
N LYS A 33 7.24 2.65 11.51
CA LYS A 33 8.64 2.36 11.88
C LYS A 33 9.42 3.60 12.34
N LYS A 34 9.02 4.79 11.87
CA LYS A 34 9.60 6.07 12.30
C LYS A 34 9.00 6.59 13.61
N ILE A 35 7.68 6.48 13.78
CA ILE A 35 6.96 6.95 14.98
C ILE A 35 7.15 5.97 16.15
N PHE A 36 7.09 4.68 15.87
CA PHE A 36 7.50 3.59 16.75
C PHE A 36 8.82 3.03 16.21
N PRO A 37 9.97 3.59 16.63
CA PRO A 37 11.26 2.94 16.44
C PRO A 37 11.28 1.70 17.34
N TYR A 38 10.56 0.66 16.93
CA TYR A 38 10.77 -0.68 17.46
C TYR A 38 12.22 -0.99 17.11
N GLN A 39 13.08 -0.99 18.12
CA GLN A 39 14.42 -1.56 18.02
C GLN A 39 14.27 -3.05 18.32
N PRO A 40 14.05 -3.93 17.32
CA PRO A 40 14.41 -5.31 17.53
C PRO A 40 15.93 -5.28 17.66
N GLU A 41 16.43 -5.46 18.88
CA GLU A 41 17.82 -5.84 19.10
C GLU A 41 18.17 -6.99 18.15
N GLU A 42 18.96 -6.69 17.12
CA GLU A 42 19.93 -7.56 16.47
C GLU A 42 19.50 -8.87 15.76
N SER A 43 18.28 -9.38 15.86
CA SER A 43 18.02 -10.78 15.44
C SER A 43 16.90 -10.95 14.40
N ALA A 44 17.28 -11.02 13.12
CA ALA A 44 16.89 -12.07 12.17
C ALA A 44 16.90 -11.57 10.71
N ALA A 45 17.80 -12.15 9.91
CA ALA A 45 17.70 -12.26 8.46
C ALA A 45 17.80 -10.95 7.66
N LYS A 46 18.99 -10.36 7.73
CA LYS A 46 19.78 -10.00 6.54
C LYS A 46 19.22 -10.62 5.25
N LYS A 47 18.66 -9.75 4.41
CA LYS A 47 18.69 -9.80 2.94
C LYS A 47 19.70 -10.84 2.42
N GLY A 48 19.20 -12.04 2.16
CA GLY A 48 19.87 -13.13 1.44
C GLY A 48 19.16 -13.31 0.12
#